data_AF-A0A368L1L5-F1
#
_entry.id   AF-A0A368L1L5-F1
#
_cell.length_a   1.000
_cell.length_b   1.000
_cell.length_c   1.000
_cell.angle_alpha   90.00
_cell.angle_beta   90.00
_cell.angle_gamma   90.00
#
_symmetry.space_group_name_H-M   'P 1'
#
loop_
_entity.id
_entity.type
_entity.pdbx_description
1 polymer ?
#
loop_
_entity_poly.entity_id
_entity_poly.type
_entity_poly.pdbx_seq_one_letter_code
_entity_poly.pdbx_strand_id
1 'polypeptide(L)'
;MMVRSTAQRLAGPVRGAVFVAMATLLLTACVSAPIVPGSGAEAVRSQFGQPTQRHVLPSSTGAVERWEYAYGPFGLETWMIDLDRDQRVVKIEQVLQPAVFARLQQAISTGFDQRQLAQMLGKPAMITQYASWTGPVWVYRFRDTWVRSLYVYLDQQGQVKRIEEGNDIFDELFCAAC
;
A
#
# COMPACT_ATOMS: atom_id res chain seq x y z
N MET A 1 26.32 -65.34 -64.72
CA MET A 1 26.60 -65.60 -63.30
C MET A 1 25.49 -64.92 -62.50
N MET A 2 24.71 -65.70 -61.74
CA MET A 2 23.65 -65.24 -60.83
C MET A 2 24.20 -64.41 -59.67
N VAL A 3 23.46 -63.36 -59.23
CA VAL A 3 23.09 -63.06 -57.82
C VAL A 3 21.81 -62.18 -57.88
N ARG A 4 20.60 -62.74 -57.66
CA ARG A 4 19.75 -62.66 -56.44
C ARG A 4 19.55 -61.23 -55.89
N SER A 5 18.31 -60.70 -55.95
CA SER A 5 17.35 -60.57 -54.82
C SER A 5 17.86 -59.61 -53.73
N THR A 6 17.18 -58.56 -53.26
CA THR A 6 15.81 -58.54 -52.72
C THR A 6 15.45 -57.08 -52.41
N ALA A 7 14.22 -56.65 -52.71
CA ALA A 7 13.65 -55.42 -52.16
C ALA A 7 13.32 -55.60 -50.68
N GLN A 8 13.65 -54.65 -49.81
CA GLN A 8 12.95 -54.47 -48.53
C GLN A 8 12.73 -52.98 -48.26
N ARG A 9 11.46 -52.57 -48.46
CA ARG A 9 10.82 -51.42 -47.81
C ARG A 9 10.85 -51.62 -46.29
N LEU A 10 10.70 -50.54 -45.52
CA LEU A 10 10.01 -50.40 -44.22
C LEU A 10 10.45 -49.02 -43.66
N ALA A 11 9.76 -47.90 -43.89
CA ALA A 11 8.49 -47.48 -43.28
C ALA A 11 8.44 -47.70 -41.75
N GLY A 12 8.68 -46.61 -40.99
CA GLY A 12 8.24 -46.44 -39.61
C GLY A 12 9.21 -45.61 -38.74
N PRO A 13 8.76 -44.91 -37.67
CA PRO A 13 7.51 -44.17 -37.50
C PRO A 13 7.78 -42.68 -37.15
N VAL A 14 7.13 -41.74 -37.85
CA VAL A 14 7.22 -40.28 -37.58
C VAL A 14 6.39 -39.86 -36.35
N ARG A 15 6.18 -40.76 -35.38
CA ARG A 15 5.18 -40.59 -34.31
C ARG A 15 5.71 -40.00 -32.99
N GLY A 16 7.00 -39.71 -32.89
CA GLY A 16 7.63 -39.25 -31.63
C GLY A 16 7.95 -37.76 -31.53
N ALA A 17 7.95 -37.01 -32.63
CA ALA A 17 8.53 -35.66 -32.65
C ALA A 17 7.52 -34.52 -32.37
N VAL A 18 6.21 -34.81 -32.29
CA VAL A 18 5.18 -33.76 -32.19
C VAL A 18 4.89 -33.34 -30.74
N PHE A 19 5.23 -34.17 -29.74
CA PHE A 19 4.84 -33.89 -28.34
C PHE A 19 5.76 -32.93 -27.57
N VAL A 20 6.93 -32.56 -28.10
CA VAL A 20 7.89 -31.69 -27.38
C VAL A 20 7.69 -30.20 -27.69
N ALA A 21 6.94 -29.85 -28.73
CA ALA A 21 6.80 -28.45 -29.18
C ALA A 21 5.63 -27.66 -28.54
N MET A 22 4.79 -28.30 -27.71
CA MET A 22 3.53 -27.70 -27.22
C MET A 22 3.59 -27.21 -25.76
N ALA A 23 4.78 -27.18 -25.15
CA ALA A 23 4.97 -26.81 -23.74
C ALA A 23 5.52 -25.39 -23.52
N THR A 24 5.75 -24.59 -24.57
CA THR A 24 6.49 -23.30 -24.46
C THR A 24 5.66 -22.03 -24.61
N LEU A 25 4.31 -22.09 -24.68
CA LEU A 25 3.48 -20.91 -25.00
C LEU A 25 2.51 -20.39 -23.92
N LEU A 26 2.69 -20.76 -22.64
CA LEU A 26 1.78 -20.30 -21.56
C LEU A 26 2.42 -19.37 -20.51
N LEU A 27 3.54 -18.73 -20.83
CA LEU A 27 4.10 -17.63 -20.02
C LEU A 27 3.69 -16.28 -20.63
N THR A 28 2.39 -16.00 -20.72
CA THR A 28 1.93 -14.61 -20.79
C THR A 28 2.18 -14.00 -19.41
N ALA A 29 3.36 -13.43 -19.23
CA ALA A 29 3.71 -12.65 -18.05
C ALA A 29 2.65 -11.55 -17.87
N CYS A 30 1.94 -11.56 -16.75
CA CYS A 30 1.06 -10.46 -16.35
C CYS A 30 1.91 -9.21 -16.11
N VAL A 31 2.14 -8.42 -17.15
CA VAL A 31 2.54 -7.01 -16.99
C VAL A 31 1.30 -6.27 -16.53
N SER A 32 1.20 -5.98 -15.23
CA SER A 32 0.24 -5.00 -14.73
C SER A 32 0.70 -3.61 -15.15
N ALA A 33 -0.20 -2.86 -15.79
CA ALA A 33 0.06 -1.45 -16.08
C ALA A 33 0.21 -0.68 -14.75
N PRO A 34 1.09 0.34 -14.68
CA PRO A 34 1.23 1.15 -13.48
C PRO A 34 -0.09 1.87 -13.15
N ILE A 35 -0.45 1.93 -11.87
CA ILE A 35 -1.58 2.74 -11.41
C ILE A 35 -1.17 4.20 -11.43
N VAL A 36 -1.95 5.01 -12.14
CA VAL A 36 -1.78 6.45 -12.30
C VAL A 36 -3.14 7.14 -12.16
N PRO A 37 -3.19 8.48 -11.98
CA PRO A 37 -4.46 9.20 -12.12
C PRO A 37 -5.15 8.85 -13.46
N GLY A 38 -6.44 8.53 -13.40
CA GLY A 38 -7.26 7.99 -14.49
C GLY A 38 -7.39 6.46 -14.50
N SER A 39 -6.55 5.72 -13.77
CA SER A 39 -6.71 4.27 -13.60
C SER A 39 -8.06 3.94 -12.96
N GLY A 40 -8.65 2.79 -13.32
CA GLY A 40 -9.90 2.33 -12.70
C GLY A 40 -9.65 1.70 -11.33
N ALA A 41 -10.62 1.83 -10.43
CA ALA A 41 -10.58 1.24 -9.09
C ALA A 41 -10.38 -0.30 -9.10
N GLU A 42 -10.84 -0.99 -10.13
CA GLU A 42 -10.62 -2.43 -10.29
C GLU A 42 -9.15 -2.78 -10.55
N ALA A 43 -8.44 -1.98 -11.37
CA ALA A 43 -7.00 -2.14 -11.59
C ALA A 43 -6.19 -1.95 -10.30
N VAL A 44 -6.61 -1.00 -9.45
CA VAL A 44 -6.01 -0.80 -8.13
C VAL A 44 -6.18 -2.06 -7.26
N ARG A 45 -7.39 -2.63 -7.21
CA ARG A 45 -7.66 -3.83 -6.41
C ARG A 45 -6.98 -5.08 -6.95
N SER A 46 -6.87 -5.23 -8.27
CA SER A 46 -6.20 -6.37 -8.86
C SER A 46 -4.69 -6.35 -8.58
N GLN A 47 -4.09 -5.15 -8.48
CA GLN A 47 -2.68 -5.00 -8.17
C GLN A 47 -2.36 -5.01 -6.67
N PHE A 48 -3.14 -4.32 -5.84
CA PHE A 48 -2.83 -4.11 -4.42
C PHE A 48 -3.75 -4.87 -3.45
N GLY A 49 -4.77 -5.56 -3.97
CA GLY A 49 -5.79 -6.19 -3.16
C GLY A 49 -6.83 -5.21 -2.61
N GLN A 50 -7.57 -5.66 -1.60
CA GLN A 50 -8.58 -4.83 -0.95
C GLN A 50 -7.91 -3.75 -0.07
N PRO A 51 -8.46 -2.53 -0.03
CA PRO A 51 -7.94 -1.48 0.84
C PRO A 51 -8.14 -1.87 2.31
N THR A 52 -7.19 -1.48 3.17
CA THR A 52 -7.24 -1.71 4.62
C THR A 52 -8.32 -0.87 5.31
N GLN A 53 -8.64 0.29 4.74
CA GLN A 53 -9.77 1.11 5.14
C GLN A 53 -10.29 1.92 3.95
N ARG A 54 -11.57 2.28 4.01
CA ARG A 54 -12.21 3.20 3.06
C ARG A 54 -12.78 4.38 3.83
N HIS A 55 -12.54 5.57 3.31
CA HIS A 55 -12.96 6.83 3.90
C HIS A 55 -13.85 7.57 2.92
N VAL A 56 -14.99 8.07 3.37
CA VAL A 56 -15.83 8.97 2.55
C VAL A 56 -15.23 10.37 2.63
N LEU A 57 -14.99 10.98 1.48
CA LEU A 57 -14.46 12.34 1.38
C LEU A 57 -15.58 13.36 1.09
N PRO A 58 -15.45 14.60 1.59
CA PRO A 58 -16.35 15.69 1.19
C PRO A 58 -16.28 15.91 -0.33
N SER A 59 -17.45 16.17 -0.93
CA SER A 59 -17.56 16.40 -2.38
C SER A 59 -16.74 17.59 -2.91
N SER A 60 -16.31 18.51 -2.03
CA SER A 60 -15.44 19.65 -2.36
C SER A 60 -14.00 19.26 -2.72
N THR A 61 -13.58 18.02 -2.43
CA THR A 61 -12.21 17.55 -2.69
C THR A 61 -11.98 17.08 -4.13
N GLY A 62 -13.04 16.96 -4.94
CA GLY A 62 -12.99 16.33 -6.27
C GLY A 62 -12.97 14.80 -6.23
N ALA A 63 -12.72 14.21 -5.06
CA ALA A 63 -12.87 12.79 -4.77
C ALA A 63 -14.12 12.54 -3.91
N VAL A 64 -14.62 11.32 -3.91
CA VAL A 64 -15.75 10.88 -3.06
C VAL A 64 -15.37 9.76 -2.11
N GLU A 65 -14.34 8.99 -2.46
CA GLU A 65 -13.85 7.89 -1.64
C GLU A 65 -12.32 7.93 -1.61
N ARG A 66 -11.74 7.63 -0.45
CA ARG A 66 -10.31 7.43 -0.25
C ARG A 66 -10.07 6.02 0.25
N TRP A 67 -9.22 5.31 -0.45
CA TRP A 67 -8.76 3.97 -0.09
C TRP A 67 -7.41 4.07 0.60
N GLU A 68 -7.35 3.50 1.81
CA GLU A 68 -6.14 3.38 2.61
C GLU A 68 -5.50 2.02 2.36
N TYR A 69 -4.18 2.01 2.18
CA TYR A 69 -3.35 0.82 2.15
C TYR A 69 -2.22 0.98 3.18
N ALA A 70 -2.44 0.43 4.37
CA ALA A 70 -1.48 0.44 5.48
C ALA A 70 -0.83 -0.96 5.64
N TYR A 71 0.47 -1.01 5.87
CA TYR A 71 1.22 -2.28 5.95
C TYR A 71 1.39 -2.82 7.38
N GLY A 72 0.36 -2.63 8.21
CA GLY A 72 0.30 -3.10 9.60
C GLY A 72 1.11 -2.27 10.60
N PRO A 73 1.21 -2.71 11.87
CA PRO A 73 1.85 -1.94 12.95
C PRO A 73 3.33 -1.63 12.73
N PHE A 74 4.03 -2.46 11.94
CA PHE A 74 5.43 -2.24 11.58
C PHE A 74 5.61 -1.52 10.25
N GLY A 75 4.52 -1.15 9.56
CA GLY A 75 4.55 -0.44 8.29
C GLY A 75 5.19 0.94 8.43
N LEU A 76 6.01 1.32 7.45
CA LEU A 76 6.66 2.64 7.36
C LEU A 76 5.97 3.55 6.34
N GLU A 77 4.97 3.01 5.66
CA GLU A 77 4.22 3.68 4.62
C GLU A 77 2.74 3.40 4.80
N THR A 78 1.94 4.42 4.52
CA THR A 78 0.52 4.30 4.25
C THR A 78 0.28 5.01 2.93
N TRP A 79 -0.45 4.35 2.03
CA TRP A 79 -0.84 4.93 0.76
C TRP A 79 -2.32 5.28 0.79
N MET A 80 -2.63 6.51 0.35
CA MET A 80 -3.99 6.99 0.15
C MET A 80 -4.26 7.13 -1.33
N ILE A 81 -5.30 6.45 -1.80
CA ILE A 81 -5.76 6.49 -3.19
C ILE A 81 -7.16 7.11 -3.22
N ASP A 82 -7.28 8.27 -3.84
CA ASP A 82 -8.53 8.99 -3.97
C ASP A 82 -9.23 8.59 -5.26
N LEU A 83 -10.52 8.30 -5.16
CA LEU A 83 -11.40 7.94 -6.27
C LEU A 83 -12.49 8.99 -6.46
N ASP A 84 -12.79 9.31 -7.71
CA ASP A 84 -13.96 10.11 -8.09
C ASP A 84 -15.25 9.28 -8.14
N ARG A 85 -16.35 9.93 -8.55
CA ARG A 85 -17.67 9.30 -8.69
C ARG A 85 -17.70 8.20 -9.75
N ASP A 86 -16.82 8.26 -10.74
CA ASP A 86 -16.71 7.29 -11.83
C ASP A 86 -15.75 6.14 -11.47
N GLN A 87 -15.32 6.05 -10.20
CA GLN A 87 -14.38 5.05 -9.70
C GLN A 87 -13.04 5.11 -10.44
N ARG A 88 -12.61 6.32 -10.80
CA ARG A 88 -11.28 6.60 -11.37
C ARG A 88 -10.38 7.20 -10.31
N VAL A 89 -9.11 6.81 -10.33
CA VAL A 89 -8.08 7.36 -9.46
C VAL A 89 -7.85 8.82 -9.81
N VAL A 90 -7.96 9.71 -8.83
CA VAL A 90 -7.64 11.14 -9.00
C VAL A 90 -6.33 11.52 -8.31
N LYS A 91 -5.96 10.82 -7.24
CA LYS A 91 -4.74 11.07 -6.49
C LYS A 91 -4.22 9.78 -5.86
N ILE A 92 -2.90 9.66 -5.82
CA ILE A 92 -2.16 8.60 -5.12
C ILE A 92 -1.11 9.33 -4.27
N GLU A 93 -1.06 9.06 -2.98
CA GLU A 93 -0.12 9.74 -2.09
C GLU A 93 0.39 8.79 -1.00
N GLN A 94 1.72 8.72 -0.84
CA GLN A 94 2.33 8.21 0.38
C GLN A 94 2.20 9.30 1.43
N VAL A 95 1.52 8.99 2.55
CA VAL A 95 1.14 10.00 3.55
C VAL A 95 2.02 10.02 4.80
N LEU A 96 2.85 9.01 5.02
CA LEU A 96 3.78 8.95 6.14
C LEU A 96 5.14 9.54 5.73
N GLN A 97 5.16 10.86 5.49
CA GLN A 97 6.36 11.60 5.07
C GLN A 97 6.34 13.06 5.56
N PRO A 98 7.52 13.70 5.75
CA PRO A 98 7.63 15.04 6.36
C PRO A 98 6.79 16.13 5.70
N ALA A 99 6.64 16.08 4.37
CA ALA A 99 5.82 17.04 3.64
C ALA A 99 4.33 17.00 4.05
N VAL A 100 3.81 15.81 4.39
CA VAL A 100 2.42 15.66 4.87
C VAL A 100 2.32 16.12 6.33
N PHE A 101 3.34 15.84 7.14
CA PHE A 101 3.38 16.24 8.56
C PHE A 101 3.41 17.77 8.71
N ALA A 102 4.11 18.47 7.82
CA ALA A 102 4.07 19.93 7.75
C ALA A 102 2.66 20.47 7.48
N ARG A 103 1.89 19.81 6.60
CA ARG A 103 0.47 20.17 6.35
C ARG A 103 -0.42 19.85 7.55
N LEU A 104 -0.17 18.73 8.23
CA LEU A 104 -0.86 18.40 9.48
C LEU A 104 -0.60 19.49 10.53
N GLN A 105 0.66 19.92 10.71
CA GLN A 105 1.03 20.97 11.64
C GLN A 105 0.26 22.29 11.41
N GLN A 106 0.06 22.65 10.14
CA GLN A 106 -0.74 23.82 9.76
C GLN A 106 -2.23 23.61 10.01
N ALA A 107 -2.76 22.41 9.78
CA ALA A 107 -4.17 22.10 9.97
C ALA A 107 -4.58 22.10 11.46
N ILE A 108 -3.68 21.76 12.37
CA ILE A 108 -3.95 21.70 13.83
C ILE A 108 -4.57 23.00 14.36
N SER A 109 -4.10 24.18 13.91
CA SER A 109 -4.64 25.47 14.38
C SER A 109 -6.11 25.72 14.00
N THR A 110 -6.67 24.91 13.09
CA THR A 110 -8.07 25.03 12.65
C THR A 110 -9.01 24.03 13.36
N GLY A 111 -8.52 23.31 14.37
CA GLY A 111 -9.31 22.34 15.13
C GLY A 111 -9.40 20.96 14.47
N PHE A 112 -8.29 20.50 13.90
CA PHE A 112 -8.18 19.21 13.22
C PHE A 112 -8.53 18.04 14.16
N ASP A 113 -9.50 17.21 13.78
CA ASP A 113 -10.01 16.10 14.59
C ASP A 113 -9.39 14.74 14.23
N GLN A 114 -9.59 13.73 15.09
CA GLN A 114 -9.10 12.36 14.89
C GLN A 114 -9.60 11.71 13.59
N ARG A 115 -10.79 12.09 13.10
CA ARG A 115 -11.36 11.54 11.87
C ARG A 115 -10.61 12.10 10.67
N GLN A 116 -10.36 13.40 10.66
CA GLN A 116 -9.57 14.08 9.65
C GLN A 116 -8.12 13.58 9.67
N LEU A 117 -7.57 13.30 10.86
CA LEU A 117 -6.27 12.65 11.01
C LEU A 117 -6.24 11.27 10.36
N ALA A 118 -7.23 10.41 10.64
CA ALA A 118 -7.33 9.09 10.01
C ALA A 118 -7.51 9.19 8.48
N GLN A 119 -8.25 10.19 7.99
CA GLN A 119 -8.37 10.45 6.55
C GLN A 119 -7.05 10.93 5.92
N MET A 120 -6.21 11.62 6.68
CA MET A 120 -4.93 12.16 6.21
C MET A 120 -3.79 11.15 6.27
N LEU A 121 -3.59 10.48 7.41
CA LEU A 121 -2.44 9.60 7.67
C LEU A 121 -2.79 8.10 7.73
N GLY A 122 -4.08 7.77 7.84
CA GLY A 122 -4.57 6.42 8.04
C GLY A 122 -4.59 5.99 9.49
N LYS A 123 -4.77 4.70 9.73
CA LYS A 123 -4.72 4.12 11.07
C LYS A 123 -3.32 4.28 11.69
N PRO A 124 -3.21 4.59 12.99
CA PRO A 124 -1.92 4.62 13.66
C PRO A 124 -1.35 3.21 13.78
N ALA A 125 -0.02 3.12 13.80
CA ALA A 125 0.69 1.88 14.12
C ALA A 125 0.41 1.43 15.56
N MET A 126 0.31 2.41 16.47
CA MET A 126 0.03 2.20 17.89
C MET A 126 -0.73 3.37 18.48
N ILE A 127 -1.56 3.11 19.50
CA ILE A 127 -2.14 4.12 20.37
C ILE A 127 -1.55 3.92 21.76
N THR A 128 -0.92 4.95 22.31
CA THR A 128 -0.28 4.94 23.63
C THR A 128 -0.80 6.09 24.51
N GLN A 129 -0.38 6.12 25.77
CA GLN A 129 -0.68 7.15 26.75
C GLN A 129 0.59 7.52 27.52
N TYR A 130 0.78 8.80 27.81
CA TYR A 130 1.88 9.30 28.63
C TYR A 130 1.33 9.96 29.89
N ALA A 131 2.01 9.79 31.03
CA ALA A 131 1.59 10.40 32.30
C ALA A 131 1.52 11.94 32.24
N SER A 132 2.34 12.57 31.39
CA SER A 132 2.37 14.01 31.16
C SER A 132 1.27 14.53 30.22
N TRP A 133 0.41 13.65 29.68
CA TRP A 133 -0.60 14.02 28.69
C TRP A 133 -1.96 13.40 29.01
N THR A 134 -3.01 14.23 29.01
CA THR A 134 -4.38 13.76 29.24
C THR A 134 -5.09 13.51 27.91
N GLY A 135 -4.84 12.33 27.33
CA GLY A 135 -5.48 11.87 26.09
C GLY A 135 -4.67 10.77 25.40
N PRO A 136 -5.19 10.20 24.30
CA PRO A 136 -4.44 9.21 23.53
C PRO A 136 -3.36 9.89 22.70
N VAL A 137 -2.25 9.18 22.52
CA VAL A 137 -1.18 9.54 21.57
C VAL A 137 -1.14 8.50 20.48
N TRP A 138 -1.40 8.94 19.26
CA TRP A 138 -1.34 8.10 18.07
C TRP A 138 0.08 8.13 17.52
N VAL A 139 0.64 6.95 17.27
CA VAL A 139 2.02 6.80 16.82
C VAL A 139 2.02 6.22 15.42
N TYR A 140 2.75 6.88 14.52
CA TYR A 140 2.99 6.43 13.15
C TYR A 140 4.48 6.23 12.96
N ARG A 141 4.88 5.14 12.32
CA ARG A 141 6.26 4.95 11.91
C ARG A 141 6.45 5.44 10.50
N PHE A 142 7.57 6.07 10.22
CA PHE A 142 7.93 6.49 8.87
C PHE A 142 9.43 6.36 8.66
N ARG A 143 9.84 6.45 7.40
CA ARG A 143 11.25 6.49 7.02
C ARG A 143 11.55 7.78 6.28
N ASP A 144 12.51 8.54 6.81
CA ASP A 144 13.18 9.61 6.07
C ASP A 144 14.59 9.14 5.66
N THR A 145 15.63 9.59 6.35
CA THR A 145 16.96 8.99 6.37
C THR A 145 16.99 7.75 7.26
N TRP A 146 16.26 7.75 8.39
CA TRP A 146 16.21 6.66 9.35
C TRP A 146 14.75 6.27 9.65
N VAL A 147 14.54 5.16 10.36
CA VAL A 147 13.19 4.84 10.87
C VAL A 147 12.93 5.72 12.08
N ARG A 148 11.79 6.41 12.05
CA ARG A 148 11.39 7.38 13.08
C ARG A 148 9.91 7.22 13.39
N SER A 149 9.48 7.81 14.49
CA SER A 149 8.07 7.84 14.88
C SER A 149 7.54 9.27 14.90
N LEU A 150 6.34 9.46 14.36
CA LEU A 150 5.51 10.64 14.53
C LEU A 150 4.50 10.36 15.66
N TYR A 151 4.54 11.19 16.69
CA TYR A 151 3.65 11.18 17.83
C TYR A 151 2.60 12.27 17.65
N VAL A 152 1.33 11.89 17.61
CA VAL A 152 0.20 12.80 17.45
C VAL A 152 -0.61 12.80 18.74
N TYR A 153 -0.62 13.93 19.44
CA TYR A 153 -1.26 14.09 20.74
C TYR A 153 -2.69 14.60 20.56
N LEU A 154 -3.67 13.79 20.97
CA LEU A 154 -5.09 14.16 20.94
C LEU A 154 -5.58 14.46 22.35
N ASP A 155 -6.51 15.41 22.49
CA ASP A 155 -7.26 15.59 23.73
C ASP A 155 -8.34 14.50 23.90
N GLN A 156 -9.04 14.52 25.04
CA GLN A 156 -10.13 13.57 25.33
C GLN A 156 -11.31 13.68 24.36
N GLN A 157 -11.46 14.82 23.68
CA GLN A 157 -12.48 15.06 22.66
C GLN A 157 -12.04 14.59 21.27
N GLY A 158 -10.80 14.10 21.13
CA GLY A 158 -10.24 13.63 19.87
C GLY A 158 -9.73 14.75 18.97
N GLN A 159 -9.48 15.95 19.51
CA GLN A 159 -8.85 17.04 18.77
C GLN A 159 -7.34 16.92 18.81
N VAL A 160 -6.69 17.03 17.66
CA VAL A 160 -5.23 17.05 17.59
C VAL A 160 -4.71 18.36 18.18
N LYS A 161 -3.81 18.27 19.15
CA LYS A 161 -3.20 19.44 19.80
C LYS A 161 -1.76 19.67 19.41
N ARG A 162 -1.03 18.60 19.13
CA ARG A 162 0.42 18.66 18.89
C ARG A 162 0.87 17.45 18.11
N ILE A 163 1.93 17.64 17.32
CA ILE A 163 2.73 16.56 16.76
C ILE A 163 4.19 16.70 17.19
N GLU A 164 4.89 15.58 17.25
CA GLU A 164 6.31 15.50 17.56
C GLU A 164 6.92 14.36 16.76
N GLU A 165 8.12 14.56 16.21
CA GLU A 165 8.89 13.48 15.60
C GLU A 165 10.00 13.06 16.55
N GLY A 166 10.16 11.75 16.76
CA GLY A 166 11.19 11.19 17.63
C GLY A 166 11.84 9.95 17.02
N ASN A 167 12.66 9.29 17.83
CA ASN A 167 13.21 7.98 17.48
C ASN A 167 12.06 6.97 17.33
N ASP A 168 12.35 5.86 16.63
CA ASP A 168 11.37 4.81 16.46
C ASP A 168 10.97 4.19 17.80
N ILE A 169 9.68 4.20 18.10
CA ILE A 169 9.17 3.68 19.37
C ILE A 169 9.47 2.20 19.54
N PHE A 170 9.54 1.44 18.44
CA PHE A 170 9.82 0.01 18.54
C PHE A 170 11.27 -0.26 18.92
N ASP A 171 12.23 0.51 18.40
CA ASP A 171 13.63 0.40 18.83
C ASP A 171 13.77 0.71 20.33
N GLU A 172 13.07 1.74 20.83
CA GLU A 172 13.06 2.07 22.26
C GLU A 172 12.42 0.97 23.12
N LEU A 173 11.28 0.41 22.68
CA LEU A 173 10.58 -0.66 23.39
C LEU A 173 11.40 -1.96 23.42
N PHE A 174 12.09 -2.31 22.33
CA PHE A 174 12.95 -3.49 22.29
C PHE A 174 14.23 -3.32 23.11
N CYS A 175 14.82 -2.11 23.12
CA CYS A 175 16.02 -1.83 23.89
C CYS A 175 15.74 -1.77 25.40
N ALA A 176 14.58 -1.24 25.82
CA ALA A 176 14.16 -1.21 27.22
C ALA A 176 13.84 -2.60 27.81
N ALA A 177 13.74 -3.63 26.97
CA ALA A 177 13.48 -5.01 27.38
C ALA A 177 14.77 -5.87 27.51
N CYS A 178 15.96 -5.28 27.36
CA CYS A 178 17.27 -5.91 27.60
C CYS A 178 17.82 -5.53 28.98
#